data_AF-A0A1F3VCQ3-F1
#
_entry.id   AF-A0A1F3VCQ3-F1
#
_cell.length_a   1.000
_cell.length_b   1.000
_cell.length_c   1.000
_cell.angle_alpha   90.00
_cell.angle_beta   90.00
_cell.angle_gamma   90.00
#
_symmetry.space_group_name_H-M   'P 1'
#
loop_
_entity.id
_entity.type
_entity.pdbx_description
1 polymer ?
#
loop_
_entity_poly.entity_id
_entity_poly.type
_entity_poly.pdbx_seq_one_letter_code
_entity_poly.pdbx_strand_id
1 'polypeptide(L)'
;MKERKKFTKTLMLVSLLLFVSTNLLAFRGHGEGNGGDHVRATFIKAGEVVLNYLVASEQGLQLLIDHKLDLEGLRQTLSIDVITTESGPIWDNGGALVDAIGAPGKIILDRDRWFEHFEKDRDIYYLVFHEMLRAAAINDDNYVISQYLNPLQVGFKIVTHIGDKFLLIDDELLASVINSEEIAINGTGCPQGHAGSAAIFADFDYERNILDIYPKNYMLKNGISGSSTILRKSCSLAIPIKVPANTRLVISQIDIGQKFDLATEGEFSNLKLEAFTAGAHAPTMSKRVVATNDGLQGRSLLRRNEVLVSKCGAQDILRINTSFMLGVLDEESSSWASVDRITLYLKLESCPIKR
;
A
#
# COMPACT_ATOMS: atom_id res chain seq x y z
N MET A 1 18.77 22.77 72.07
CA MET A 1 20.01 22.06 71.66
C MET A 1 19.77 21.55 70.25
N LYS A 2 20.37 22.19 69.23
CA LYS A 2 21.64 21.79 68.58
C LYS A 2 21.46 20.45 67.83
N GLU A 3 21.79 20.29 66.56
CA GLU A 3 22.58 21.10 65.64
C GLU A 3 22.40 20.55 64.21
N ARG A 4 22.56 21.43 63.21
CA ARG A 4 22.82 21.09 61.81
C ARG A 4 24.24 20.53 61.65
N LYS A 5 24.47 19.66 60.66
CA LYS A 5 25.59 19.67 59.66
C LYS A 5 25.49 18.41 58.79
N LYS A 6 25.05 18.49 57.52
CA LYS A 6 25.84 18.70 56.29
C LYS A 6 27.16 17.91 56.24
N PHE A 7 27.19 16.90 55.36
CA PHE A 7 28.36 16.59 54.54
C PHE A 7 27.95 16.50 53.07
N THR A 8 28.88 16.89 52.21
CA THR A 8 28.67 17.39 50.85
C THR A 8 29.68 16.69 49.94
N LYS A 9 29.33 16.57 48.64
CA LYS A 9 30.18 16.14 47.49
C LYS A 9 30.37 14.62 47.41
N THR A 10 30.20 13.94 46.27
CA THR A 10 30.77 14.21 44.93
C THR A 10 29.94 13.41 43.90
N LEU A 11 29.24 14.07 42.97
CA LEU A 11 29.56 14.10 41.53
C LEU A 11 30.01 12.76 40.91
N MET A 12 29.07 12.03 40.29
CA MET A 12 29.35 11.33 39.02
C MET A 12 28.06 11.32 38.20
N LEU A 13 27.87 12.42 37.48
CA LEU A 13 26.96 12.46 36.34
C LEU A 13 27.63 11.61 35.25
N VAL A 14 27.24 10.34 35.12
CA VAL A 14 27.59 9.56 33.93
C VAL A 14 26.71 10.10 32.81
N SER A 15 27.26 11.07 32.08
CA SER A 15 26.73 11.52 30.80
C SER A 15 26.87 10.34 29.84
N LEU A 16 25.80 9.54 29.71
CA LEU A 16 25.68 8.56 28.65
C LEU A 16 25.39 9.34 27.37
N LEU A 17 26.46 9.82 26.73
CA LEU A 17 26.47 10.22 25.33
C LEU A 17 26.10 8.98 24.51
N LEU A 18 24.81 8.81 24.25
CA LEU A 18 24.31 8.02 23.14
C LEU A 18 24.86 8.66 21.87
N PHE A 19 26.02 8.17 21.43
CA PHE A 19 26.43 8.25 20.04
C PHE A 19 25.41 7.43 19.24
N VAL A 20 24.30 8.08 18.88
CA VAL A 20 23.49 7.66 17.74
C VAL A 20 24.38 7.94 16.54
N SER A 21 25.25 7.00 16.19
CA SER A 21 25.89 6.98 14.89
C SER A 21 24.78 6.77 13.88
N THR A 22 24.24 7.86 13.36
CA THR A 22 23.42 7.87 12.16
C THR A 22 24.30 7.43 11.00
N ASN A 23 24.42 6.12 10.82
CA ASN A 23 24.75 5.55 9.53
C ASN A 23 23.54 5.78 8.62
N LEU A 24 23.39 7.04 8.17
CA LEU A 24 22.69 7.35 6.92
C LEU A 24 23.53 6.73 5.80
N LEU A 25 23.38 5.42 5.62
CA LEU A 25 23.73 4.79 4.36
C LEU A 25 22.83 5.44 3.32
N ALA A 26 23.46 6.26 2.49
CA ALA A 26 22.89 6.87 1.31
C ALA A 26 22.25 5.76 0.45
N PHE A 27 20.92 5.66 0.49
CA PHE A 27 20.15 4.94 -0.52
C PHE A 27 20.28 5.71 -1.83
N ARG A 28 21.38 5.45 -2.55
CA ARG A 28 21.54 5.81 -3.95
C ARG A 28 21.10 4.61 -4.78
N GLY A 29 19.79 4.36 -4.80
CA GLY A 29 19.14 3.36 -5.65
C GLY A 29 18.54 4.05 -6.87
N HIS A 30 18.99 3.64 -8.05
CA HIS A 30 18.61 4.20 -9.34
C HIS A 30 17.12 4.01 -9.61
N GLY A 31 16.45 5.09 -10.01
CA GLY A 31 15.08 5.05 -10.50
C GLY A 31 15.03 4.42 -11.88
N GLU A 32 14.91 3.09 -11.93
CA GLU A 32 14.25 2.33 -13.00
C GLU A 32 13.46 1.20 -12.34
N GLY A 33 12.20 1.03 -12.74
CA GLY A 33 11.21 0.24 -12.02
C GLY A 33 11.54 -1.24 -11.89
N ASN A 34 11.18 -1.84 -10.75
CA ASN A 34 11.00 -3.29 -10.55
C ASN A 34 10.33 -3.51 -9.17
N GLY A 35 9.10 -4.02 -9.09
CA GLY A 35 8.41 -4.30 -7.82
C GLY A 35 9.19 -5.19 -6.82
N GLY A 36 10.32 -5.79 -7.23
CA GLY A 36 11.19 -6.62 -6.40
C GLY A 36 11.92 -5.87 -5.27
N ASP A 37 12.32 -4.61 -5.47
CA ASP A 37 12.98 -3.85 -4.40
C ASP A 37 12.01 -3.47 -3.28
N HIS A 38 10.75 -3.21 -3.63
CA HIS A 38 9.70 -2.97 -2.64
C HIS A 38 9.43 -4.22 -1.80
N VAL A 39 9.21 -5.37 -2.45
CA VAL A 39 8.96 -6.65 -1.77
C VAL A 39 10.06 -6.95 -0.75
N ARG A 40 11.33 -6.82 -1.16
CA ARG A 40 12.47 -7.02 -0.27
C ARG A 40 12.52 -6.02 0.88
N ALA A 41 12.29 -4.74 0.62
CA ALA A 41 12.29 -3.71 1.66
C ALA A 41 11.16 -3.92 2.69
N THR A 42 9.96 -4.31 2.24
CA THR A 42 8.82 -4.59 3.12
C THR A 42 9.04 -5.86 3.93
N PHE A 43 9.61 -6.90 3.32
CA PHE A 43 10.04 -8.11 4.04
C PHE A 43 11.02 -7.78 5.17
N ILE A 44 12.05 -6.98 4.90
CA ILE A 44 13.04 -6.57 5.91
C ILE A 44 12.35 -5.83 7.06
N LYS A 45 11.48 -4.86 6.78
CA LYS A 45 10.74 -4.13 7.82
C LYS A 45 9.86 -5.05 8.67
N ALA A 46 9.17 -6.00 8.05
CA ALA A 46 8.39 -7.00 8.79
C ALA A 46 9.27 -7.89 9.66
N GLY A 47 10.48 -8.24 9.21
CA GLY A 47 11.47 -8.96 10.00
C GLY A 47 11.98 -8.14 11.19
N GLU A 48 12.18 -6.83 11.03
CA GLU A 48 12.54 -5.94 12.14
C GLU A 48 11.44 -5.89 13.21
N VAL A 49 10.17 -5.93 12.79
CA VAL A 49 9.02 -6.05 13.70
C VAL A 49 9.07 -7.38 14.47
N VAL A 50 9.39 -8.49 13.79
CA VAL A 50 9.58 -9.80 14.44
C VAL A 50 10.68 -9.72 15.50
N LEU A 51 11.85 -9.17 15.16
CA LEU A 51 12.96 -9.01 16.12
C LEU A 51 12.55 -8.15 17.32
N ASN A 52 11.82 -7.05 17.08
CA ASN A 52 11.32 -6.20 18.15
C ASN A 52 10.34 -6.96 19.06
N TYR A 53 9.40 -7.71 18.48
CA TYR A 53 8.48 -8.55 19.23
C TYR A 53 9.20 -9.58 20.11
N LEU A 54 10.24 -10.24 19.58
CA LEU A 54 11.03 -11.24 20.29
C LEU A 54 11.73 -10.68 21.54
N VAL A 55 12.09 -9.40 21.56
CA VAL A 55 12.78 -8.79 22.72
C VAL A 55 11.87 -7.96 23.62
N ALA A 56 10.77 -7.43 23.10
CA ALA A 56 9.91 -6.50 23.81
C ALA A 56 8.66 -7.15 24.43
N SER A 57 8.30 -8.38 24.02
CA SER A 57 7.17 -9.12 24.57
C SER A 57 7.61 -10.29 25.46
N GLU A 58 6.82 -10.60 26.48
CA GLU A 58 7.08 -11.75 27.36
C GLU A 58 7.07 -13.07 26.58
N GLN A 59 6.09 -13.26 25.68
CA GLN A 59 6.03 -14.44 24.82
C GLN A 59 7.23 -14.54 23.86
N GLY A 60 7.65 -13.40 23.29
CA GLY A 60 8.81 -13.33 22.41
C GLY A 60 10.12 -13.72 23.12
N LEU A 61 10.31 -13.21 24.35
CA LEU A 61 11.47 -13.56 25.16
C LEU A 61 11.50 -15.05 25.50
N GLN A 62 10.34 -15.63 25.81
CA GLN A 62 10.22 -17.06 26.07
C GLN A 62 10.58 -17.90 24.82
N LEU A 63 10.17 -17.48 23.62
CA LEU A 63 10.56 -18.15 22.36
C LEU A 63 12.08 -18.14 22.15
N LEU A 64 12.75 -17.03 22.43
CA LEU A 64 14.21 -16.94 22.33
C LEU A 64 14.89 -17.96 23.27
N ILE A 65 14.39 -18.10 24.50
CA ILE A 65 14.93 -19.00 25.52
C ILE A 65 14.67 -20.46 25.16
N ASP A 66 13.41 -20.81 24.88
CA ASP A 66 12.99 -22.20 24.67
C ASP A 66 13.64 -22.81 23.43
N HIS A 67 13.78 -22.02 22.38
CA HIS A 67 14.36 -22.46 21.11
C HIS A 67 15.84 -22.06 20.94
N LYS A 68 16.45 -21.43 21.96
CA LYS A 68 17.86 -20.99 21.95
C LYS A 68 18.22 -20.17 20.72
N LEU A 69 17.33 -19.26 20.33
CA LEU A 69 17.48 -18.48 19.12
C LEU A 69 18.55 -17.40 19.30
N ASP A 70 19.45 -17.30 18.33
CA ASP A 70 20.42 -16.21 18.26
C ASP A 70 19.80 -14.99 17.58
N LEU A 71 19.53 -13.95 18.37
CA LEU A 71 18.92 -12.72 17.87
C LEU A 71 19.80 -12.02 16.83
N GLU A 72 21.13 -12.08 16.99
CA GLU A 72 22.04 -11.42 16.06
C GLU A 72 22.15 -12.20 14.75
N GLY A 73 22.23 -13.53 14.82
CA GLY A 73 22.11 -14.41 13.66
C GLY A 73 20.81 -14.17 12.87
N LEU A 74 19.67 -14.06 13.56
CA LEU A 74 18.40 -13.71 12.93
C LEU A 74 18.42 -12.32 12.28
N ARG A 75 19.03 -11.32 12.94
CA ARG A 75 19.16 -9.96 12.38
C ARG A 75 19.97 -9.93 11.10
N GLN A 76 21.03 -10.73 11.01
CA GLN A 76 21.88 -10.81 9.82
C GLN A 76 21.15 -11.35 8.59
N THR A 77 20.06 -12.11 8.79
CA THR A 77 19.21 -12.59 7.67
C THR A 77 18.43 -11.48 6.98
N LEU A 78 18.24 -10.32 7.64
CA LEU A 78 17.52 -9.16 7.11
C LEU A 78 18.42 -8.22 6.31
N SER A 79 19.28 -8.80 5.47
CA SER A 79 20.17 -8.06 4.59
C SER A 79 19.73 -8.15 3.13
N ILE A 80 19.99 -7.07 2.39
CA ILE A 80 19.78 -7.03 0.94
C ILE A 80 20.64 -8.06 0.18
N ASP A 81 21.75 -8.48 0.78
CA ASP A 81 22.66 -9.50 0.23
C ASP A 81 22.15 -10.92 0.47
N VAL A 82 21.30 -11.11 1.48
CA VAL A 82 20.68 -12.40 1.82
C VAL A 82 19.35 -12.58 1.07
N ILE A 83 18.60 -11.48 0.88
CA ILE A 83 17.25 -11.51 0.32
C ILE A 83 17.27 -11.12 -1.16
N THR A 84 16.67 -11.97 -1.99
CA THR A 84 16.50 -11.77 -3.43
C THR A 84 15.05 -11.95 -3.84
N THR A 85 14.65 -11.40 -4.99
CA THR A 85 13.29 -11.58 -5.53
C THR A 85 13.35 -12.10 -6.95
N GLU A 86 12.51 -13.08 -7.25
CA GLU A 86 12.37 -13.66 -8.59
C GLU A 86 10.98 -13.40 -9.15
N SER A 87 10.88 -13.24 -10.47
CA SER A 87 9.61 -13.08 -11.17
C SER A 87 9.17 -14.41 -11.78
N GLY A 88 7.95 -14.85 -11.48
CA GLY A 88 7.41 -16.14 -11.90
C GLY A 88 7.46 -17.20 -10.80
N PRO A 89 6.80 -18.35 -11.02
CA PRO A 89 6.66 -19.39 -10.01
C PRO A 89 8.02 -19.97 -9.62
N ILE A 90 8.31 -19.94 -8.32
CA ILE A 90 9.47 -20.62 -7.74
C ILE A 90 9.07 -22.00 -7.23
N TRP A 91 9.94 -22.98 -7.46
CA TRP A 91 9.71 -24.37 -7.14
C TRP A 91 10.75 -24.82 -6.12
N ASP A 92 10.31 -25.53 -5.09
CA ASP A 92 11.24 -26.16 -4.15
C ASP A 92 11.95 -27.37 -4.80
N ASN A 93 12.90 -27.96 -4.07
CA ASN A 93 13.64 -29.14 -4.53
C ASN A 93 12.74 -30.38 -4.71
N GLY A 94 11.52 -30.38 -4.16
CA GLY A 94 10.50 -31.42 -4.30
C GLY A 94 9.53 -31.20 -5.47
N GLY A 95 9.67 -30.10 -6.21
CA GLY A 95 8.77 -29.73 -7.30
C GLY A 95 7.45 -29.13 -6.84
N ALA A 96 7.34 -28.71 -5.58
CA ALA A 96 6.20 -27.96 -5.07
C ALA A 96 6.36 -26.47 -5.36
N LEU A 97 5.25 -25.83 -5.72
CA LEU A 97 5.18 -24.38 -5.92
C LEU A 97 5.19 -23.68 -4.56
N VAL A 98 6.15 -22.79 -4.33
CA VAL A 98 6.34 -22.11 -3.05
C VAL A 98 6.31 -20.59 -3.20
N ASP A 99 6.04 -19.90 -2.10
CA ASP A 99 6.02 -18.43 -2.05
C ASP A 99 7.41 -17.86 -1.72
N ALA A 100 8.25 -18.64 -1.03
CA ALA A 100 9.64 -18.32 -0.73
C ALA A 100 10.52 -19.58 -0.66
N ILE A 101 11.83 -19.39 -0.79
CA ILE A 101 12.86 -20.40 -0.53
C ILE A 101 13.86 -19.83 0.47
N GLY A 102 13.81 -20.32 1.71
CA GLY A 102 14.80 -20.07 2.73
C GLY A 102 15.82 -21.21 2.82
N ALA A 103 17.10 -20.85 2.79
CA ALA A 103 18.23 -21.75 3.01
C ALA A 103 19.35 -21.00 3.76
N PRO A 104 20.32 -21.67 4.40
CA PRO A 104 21.38 -20.99 5.14
C PRO A 104 22.03 -19.86 4.34
N GLY A 105 21.92 -18.62 4.85
CA GLY A 105 22.45 -17.41 4.23
C GLY A 105 21.71 -16.90 2.98
N LYS A 106 20.52 -17.43 2.64
CA LYS A 106 19.78 -17.06 1.44
C LYS A 106 18.26 -17.12 1.63
N ILE A 107 17.58 -16.08 1.16
CA ILE A 107 16.12 -16.03 1.02
C ILE A 107 15.78 -15.61 -0.42
N ILE A 108 14.95 -16.38 -1.10
CA ILE A 108 14.38 -16.04 -2.42
C ILE A 108 12.87 -15.86 -2.25
N LEU A 109 12.34 -14.72 -2.67
CA LEU A 109 10.92 -14.42 -2.60
C LEU A 109 10.30 -14.46 -4.00
N ASP A 110 9.14 -15.12 -4.15
CA ASP A 110 8.27 -14.91 -5.31
C ASP A 110 7.73 -13.48 -5.24
N ARG A 111 8.16 -12.65 -6.20
CA ARG A 111 7.85 -11.23 -6.20
C ARG A 111 6.36 -10.95 -6.20
N ASP A 112 5.58 -11.63 -7.04
CA ASP A 112 4.18 -11.30 -7.26
C ASP A 112 3.31 -11.79 -6.09
N ARG A 113 3.63 -12.95 -5.53
CA ARG A 113 2.91 -13.50 -4.38
C ARG A 113 3.18 -12.74 -3.10
N TRP A 114 4.45 -12.41 -2.82
CA TRP A 114 4.77 -11.59 -1.65
C TRP A 114 4.22 -10.18 -1.78
N PHE A 115 4.26 -9.60 -2.99
CA PHE A 115 3.58 -8.35 -3.25
C PHE A 115 2.09 -8.45 -2.92
N GLU A 116 1.40 -9.51 -3.34
CA GLU A 116 -0.01 -9.72 -3.00
C GLU A 116 -0.25 -9.88 -1.49
N HIS A 117 0.62 -10.61 -0.78
CA HIS A 117 0.52 -10.76 0.68
C HIS A 117 0.62 -9.41 1.40
N PHE A 118 1.53 -8.55 0.95
CA PHE A 118 1.71 -7.19 1.48
C PHE A 118 0.54 -6.27 1.13
N GLU A 119 0.10 -6.23 -0.13
CA GLU A 119 -1.01 -5.38 -0.56
C GLU A 119 -2.35 -5.73 0.12
N LYS A 120 -2.47 -6.95 0.64
CA LYS A 120 -3.68 -7.42 1.37
C LYS A 120 -3.57 -7.24 2.89
N ASP A 121 -2.49 -6.64 3.39
CA ASP A 121 -2.19 -6.50 4.83
C ASP A 121 -2.39 -7.82 5.60
N ARG A 122 -1.97 -8.95 5.00
CA ARG A 122 -2.07 -10.26 5.66
C ARG A 122 -1.17 -10.32 6.89
N ASP A 123 -1.48 -11.21 7.82
CA ASP A 123 -0.62 -11.49 8.97
C ASP A 123 0.60 -12.31 8.53
N ILE A 124 1.59 -11.61 7.96
CA ILE A 124 2.76 -12.20 7.28
C ILE A 124 3.93 -12.49 8.21
N TYR A 125 3.86 -12.10 9.48
CA TYR A 125 5.04 -12.08 10.36
C TYR A 125 5.57 -13.47 10.68
N TYR A 126 4.68 -14.46 10.80
CA TYR A 126 5.10 -15.86 10.96
C TYR A 126 5.79 -16.39 9.70
N LEU A 127 5.33 -16.02 8.50
CA LEU A 127 5.98 -16.40 7.23
C LEU A 127 7.37 -15.76 7.11
N VAL A 128 7.49 -14.48 7.46
CA VAL A 128 8.79 -13.80 7.48
C VAL A 128 9.72 -14.46 8.48
N PHE A 129 9.23 -14.76 9.68
CA PHE A 129 10.04 -15.40 10.71
C PHE A 129 10.47 -16.83 10.31
N HIS A 130 9.61 -17.58 9.64
CA HIS A 130 9.94 -18.89 9.07
C HIS A 130 11.17 -18.82 8.15
N GLU A 131 11.16 -17.88 7.20
CA GLU A 131 12.28 -17.71 6.28
C GLU A 131 13.55 -17.20 6.97
N MET A 132 13.42 -16.33 7.98
CA MET A 132 14.56 -15.89 8.81
C MET A 132 15.20 -17.06 9.55
N LEU A 133 14.40 -17.96 10.14
CA LEU A 133 14.90 -19.15 10.83
C LEU A 133 15.67 -20.05 9.85
N ARG A 134 15.11 -20.33 8.68
CA ARG A 134 15.78 -21.14 7.64
C ARG A 134 17.08 -20.49 7.16
N ALA A 135 17.09 -19.17 6.98
CA ALA A 135 18.27 -18.42 6.60
C ALA A 135 19.35 -18.42 7.68
N ALA A 136 18.96 -18.48 8.96
CA ALA A 136 19.84 -18.67 10.10
C ALA A 136 20.24 -20.15 10.33
N ALA A 137 19.93 -21.05 9.38
CA ALA A 137 20.17 -22.50 9.48
C ALA A 137 19.42 -23.20 10.62
N ILE A 138 18.28 -22.63 11.04
CA ILE A 138 17.36 -23.21 12.02
C ILE A 138 16.23 -23.88 11.26
N ASN A 139 15.97 -25.16 11.54
CA ASN A 139 14.89 -25.89 10.90
C ASN A 139 13.53 -25.46 11.51
N ASP A 140 12.70 -24.85 10.67
CA ASP A 140 11.34 -24.45 11.01
C ASP A 140 10.29 -25.08 10.08
N ASP A 141 10.61 -26.22 9.46
CA ASP A 141 9.68 -26.94 8.60
C ASP A 141 8.34 -27.22 9.32
N ASN A 142 7.24 -27.03 8.60
CA ASN A 142 5.88 -27.07 9.15
C ASN A 142 5.59 -26.00 10.23
N TYR A 143 6.35 -24.89 10.24
CA TYR A 143 6.12 -23.73 11.11
C TYR A 143 6.23 -24.04 12.60
N VAL A 144 7.07 -25.01 12.99
CA VAL A 144 7.16 -25.52 14.37
C VAL A 144 7.46 -24.43 15.42
N ILE A 145 8.22 -23.40 15.04
CA ILE A 145 8.59 -22.23 15.87
C ILE A 145 7.83 -20.99 15.37
N SER A 146 7.79 -20.74 14.07
CA SER A 146 7.24 -19.46 13.58
C SER A 146 5.74 -19.30 13.83
N GLN A 147 4.97 -20.40 13.92
CA GLN A 147 3.52 -20.34 14.14
C GLN A 147 3.10 -19.64 15.44
N TYR A 148 3.99 -19.52 16.43
CA TYR A 148 3.72 -18.79 17.67
C TYR A 148 3.51 -17.28 17.44
N LEU A 149 3.86 -16.77 16.25
CA LEU A 149 3.58 -15.40 15.81
C LEU A 149 2.28 -15.27 15.01
N ASN A 150 1.43 -16.31 14.94
CA ASN A 150 0.18 -16.28 14.18
C ASN A 150 -1.07 -16.39 15.10
N PRO A 151 -1.81 -15.29 15.34
CA PRO A 151 -1.57 -13.94 14.84
C PRO A 151 -0.53 -13.17 15.67
N LEU A 152 0.16 -12.22 15.05
CA LEU A 152 1.05 -11.33 15.80
C LEU A 152 0.21 -10.39 16.68
N GLN A 153 0.74 -9.99 17.83
CA GLN A 153 0.10 -8.98 18.67
C GLN A 153 -0.11 -7.67 17.91
N VAL A 154 -1.32 -7.12 17.98
CA VAL A 154 -1.75 -5.96 17.19
C VAL A 154 -0.82 -4.75 17.36
N GLY A 155 -0.31 -4.50 18.58
CA GLY A 155 0.57 -3.37 18.87
C GLY A 155 1.94 -3.39 18.18
N PHE A 156 2.32 -4.50 17.57
CA PHE A 156 3.57 -4.63 16.82
C PHE A 156 3.38 -4.53 15.30
N LYS A 157 2.15 -4.73 14.80
CA LYS A 157 1.89 -4.80 13.37
C LYS A 157 2.13 -3.46 12.69
N ILE A 158 2.80 -3.51 11.54
CA ILE A 158 2.95 -2.42 10.58
C ILE A 158 1.99 -2.58 9.42
N VAL A 159 1.72 -1.46 8.74
CA VAL A 159 1.12 -1.44 7.41
C VAL A 159 2.13 -1.97 6.41
N THR A 160 1.75 -2.96 5.58
CA THR A 160 2.68 -3.64 4.67
C THR A 160 2.42 -3.34 3.19
N HIS A 161 1.21 -2.93 2.81
CA HIS A 161 0.94 -2.45 1.45
C HIS A 161 1.80 -1.22 1.10
N ILE A 162 2.01 -0.98 -0.21
CA ILE A 162 2.59 0.27 -0.70
C ILE A 162 1.67 1.43 -0.32
N GLY A 163 1.92 2.03 0.84
CA GLY A 163 1.78 3.45 1.07
C GLY A 163 3.20 4.03 1.00
N ASP A 164 3.45 4.92 0.05
CA ASP A 164 4.75 5.58 -0.09
C ASP A 164 5.14 6.23 1.27
N LYS A 165 6.27 5.82 1.87
CA LYS A 165 6.92 6.57 2.95
C LYS A 165 7.52 7.83 2.33
N PHE A 166 6.72 8.87 2.20
CA PHE A 166 7.20 10.16 1.72
C PHE A 166 7.93 10.92 2.84
N LEU A 167 8.93 11.73 2.46
CA LEU A 167 9.25 12.93 3.23
C LEU A 167 7.96 13.74 3.31
N LEU A 168 7.48 13.97 4.54
CA LEU A 168 6.25 14.70 4.83
C LEU A 168 6.28 16.02 4.05
N ILE A 169 5.29 16.20 3.17
CA ILE A 169 4.96 17.53 2.65
C ILE A 169 4.27 18.19 3.84
N ASP A 170 4.71 19.39 4.21
CA ASP A 170 4.00 20.19 5.22
C ASP A 170 2.50 20.22 4.88
N ASP A 171 1.64 19.91 5.87
CA ASP A 171 0.20 19.74 5.66
C ASP A 171 -0.44 20.97 4.99
N GLU A 172 0.02 22.18 5.35
CA GLU A 172 -0.44 23.43 4.72
C GLU A 172 0.03 23.51 3.25
N LEU A 173 1.22 23.00 2.95
CA LEU A 173 1.76 22.98 1.60
C LEU A 173 0.98 22.01 0.69
N LEU A 174 0.61 20.81 1.16
CA LEU A 174 -0.17 19.86 0.34
C LEU A 174 -1.59 20.37 0.09
N ALA A 175 -2.26 20.87 1.13
CA ALA A 175 -3.59 21.48 1.01
C ALA A 175 -3.57 22.73 0.11
N SER A 176 -2.46 23.47 0.06
CA SER A 176 -2.28 24.57 -0.89
C SER A 176 -2.14 24.11 -2.34
N VAL A 177 -1.63 22.89 -2.56
CA VAL A 177 -1.45 22.31 -3.91
C VAL A 177 -2.76 21.76 -4.45
N ILE A 178 -3.51 21.02 -3.63
CA ILE A 178 -4.84 20.51 -3.98
C ILE A 178 -5.79 20.87 -2.86
N ASN A 179 -6.76 21.72 -3.17
CA ASN A 179 -7.89 21.97 -2.30
C ASN A 179 -8.98 20.93 -2.60
N SER A 180 -9.22 20.01 -1.67
CA SER A 180 -10.21 18.94 -1.85
C SER A 180 -11.63 19.50 -2.04
N GLU A 181 -11.96 20.64 -1.43
CA GLU A 181 -13.27 21.31 -1.56
C GLU A 181 -13.50 21.90 -2.97
N GLU A 182 -12.42 22.22 -3.70
CA GLU A 182 -12.49 22.75 -5.07
C GLU A 182 -12.61 21.64 -6.14
N ILE A 183 -12.60 20.36 -5.74
CA ILE A 183 -12.74 19.24 -6.69
C ILE A 183 -14.15 19.27 -7.28
N ALA A 184 -14.23 19.60 -8.57
CA ALA A 184 -15.49 19.61 -9.30
C ALA A 184 -15.81 18.20 -9.81
N ILE A 185 -17.09 17.83 -9.69
CA ILE A 185 -17.61 16.52 -10.09
C ILE A 185 -18.73 16.65 -11.12
N ASN A 186 -18.79 15.66 -12.01
CA ASN A 186 -19.87 15.50 -12.97
C ASN A 186 -20.06 14.03 -13.38
N GLY A 187 -21.27 13.65 -13.78
CA GLY A 187 -21.58 12.32 -14.31
C GLY A 187 -22.75 11.63 -13.60
N THR A 188 -23.21 10.52 -14.17
CA THR A 188 -24.36 9.77 -13.64
C THR A 188 -24.01 8.90 -12.43
N GLY A 189 -22.72 8.64 -12.19
CA GLY A 189 -22.18 7.96 -11.00
C GLY A 189 -21.75 8.90 -9.88
N CYS A 190 -21.49 10.16 -10.18
CA CYS A 190 -21.20 11.22 -9.21
C CYS A 190 -21.91 12.52 -9.65
N PRO A 191 -23.14 12.77 -9.15
CA PRO A 191 -23.95 13.90 -9.62
C PRO A 191 -23.24 15.23 -9.41
N GLN A 192 -23.52 16.18 -10.30
CA GLN A 192 -22.78 17.43 -10.43
C GLN A 192 -22.69 18.21 -9.10
N GLY A 193 -21.50 18.71 -8.78
CA GLY A 193 -21.25 19.48 -7.57
C GLY A 193 -19.76 19.65 -7.27
N HIS A 194 -19.44 19.71 -5.98
CA HIS A 194 -18.06 19.73 -5.47
C HIS A 194 -17.87 18.65 -4.39
N ALA A 195 -16.62 18.33 -4.03
CA ALA A 195 -16.38 17.45 -2.90
C ALA A 195 -16.92 18.08 -1.60
N GLY A 196 -17.56 17.27 -0.76
CA GLY A 196 -18.36 17.76 0.37
C GLY A 196 -19.87 17.90 0.05
N SER A 197 -20.27 17.75 -1.21
CA SER A 197 -21.68 17.52 -1.56
C SER A 197 -22.15 16.12 -1.13
N ALA A 198 -23.46 15.85 -1.25
CA ALA A 198 -24.02 14.51 -1.01
C ALA A 198 -23.50 13.43 -1.99
N ALA A 199 -22.71 13.80 -3.01
CA ALA A 199 -22.23 12.91 -4.07
C ALA A 199 -20.89 12.23 -3.77
N ILE A 200 -19.91 12.96 -3.23
CA ILE A 200 -18.56 12.44 -2.91
C ILE A 200 -18.06 13.02 -1.59
N PHE A 201 -17.18 12.27 -0.92
CA PHE A 201 -16.34 12.74 0.17
C PHE A 201 -14.88 12.61 -0.27
N ALA A 202 -14.06 13.64 -0.05
CA ALA A 202 -12.64 13.61 -0.38
C ALA A 202 -11.85 13.97 0.87
N ASP A 203 -10.79 13.21 1.15
CA ASP A 203 -10.00 13.36 2.37
C ASP A 203 -8.52 13.11 2.08
N PHE A 204 -7.68 13.85 2.81
CA PHE A 204 -6.24 13.69 2.73
C PHE A 204 -5.75 12.84 3.88
N ASP A 205 -4.99 11.82 3.54
CA ASP A 205 -4.09 11.17 4.47
C ASP A 205 -2.70 11.80 4.32
N TYR A 206 -2.43 12.77 5.18
CA TYR A 206 -1.18 13.55 5.18
C TYR A 206 0.04 12.70 5.55
N GLU A 207 -0.14 11.67 6.38
CA GLU A 207 0.96 10.77 6.76
C GLU A 207 1.45 9.94 5.57
N ARG A 208 0.54 9.64 4.63
CA ARG A 208 0.82 8.84 3.42
C ARG A 208 0.86 9.67 2.14
N ASN A 209 0.66 10.99 2.20
CA ASN A 209 0.39 11.89 1.05
C ASN A 209 -0.59 11.27 0.04
N ILE A 210 -1.71 10.79 0.54
CA ILE A 210 -2.76 10.19 -0.27
C ILE A 210 -3.97 11.13 -0.29
N LEU A 211 -4.56 11.31 -1.47
CA LEU A 211 -5.91 11.85 -1.60
C LEU A 211 -6.87 10.70 -1.88
N ASP A 212 -7.73 10.42 -0.91
CA ASP A 212 -8.81 9.45 -1.07
C ASP A 212 -10.11 10.17 -1.43
N ILE A 213 -10.80 9.64 -2.43
CA ILE A 213 -12.11 10.12 -2.89
C ILE A 213 -13.09 8.96 -2.81
N TYR A 214 -14.16 9.16 -2.04
CA TYR A 214 -15.20 8.19 -1.74
C TYR A 214 -16.51 8.60 -2.41
N PRO A 215 -16.90 7.97 -3.54
CA PRO A 215 -18.19 8.21 -4.16
C PRO A 215 -19.31 7.59 -3.32
N LYS A 216 -20.29 8.39 -2.88
CA LYS A 216 -21.35 7.90 -1.99
C LYS A 216 -22.37 6.98 -2.68
N ASN A 217 -22.53 7.08 -4.01
CA ASN A 217 -23.58 6.37 -4.77
C ASN A 217 -23.12 5.88 -6.16
N TYR A 218 -21.82 5.64 -6.35
CA TYR A 218 -21.29 5.13 -7.62
C TYR A 218 -21.46 3.61 -7.71
N MET A 219 -22.72 3.19 -7.79
CA MET A 219 -23.15 1.80 -7.83
C MET A 219 -24.08 1.55 -9.01
N LEU A 220 -23.87 0.41 -9.65
CA LEU A 220 -24.75 -0.21 -10.63
C LEU A 220 -25.40 -1.40 -9.95
N LYS A 221 -26.72 -1.46 -9.95
CA LYS A 221 -27.48 -2.57 -9.39
C LYS A 221 -28.65 -2.85 -10.31
N ASN A 222 -28.83 -4.11 -10.65
CA ASN A 222 -30.01 -4.54 -11.37
C ASN A 222 -31.21 -4.61 -10.41
N GLY A 223 -32.42 -4.28 -10.89
CA GLY A 223 -33.64 -4.29 -10.06
C GLY A 223 -34.39 -2.96 -9.91
N ILE A 224 -34.25 -2.01 -10.85
CA ILE A 224 -35.17 -0.85 -10.93
C ILE A 224 -35.66 -0.72 -12.37
N SER A 225 -36.81 -1.33 -12.65
CA SER A 225 -37.73 -1.02 -13.76
C SER A 225 -37.07 -0.49 -15.05
N GLY A 226 -36.72 -1.38 -15.97
CA GLY A 226 -36.27 -1.02 -17.32
C GLY A 226 -35.38 -2.09 -17.94
N SER A 227 -35.80 -2.63 -19.08
CA SER A 227 -35.22 -3.74 -19.85
C SER A 227 -33.83 -3.42 -20.43
N SER A 228 -32.81 -3.28 -19.58
CA SER A 228 -31.42 -3.16 -20.04
C SER A 228 -30.52 -4.15 -19.33
N THR A 229 -30.05 -5.12 -20.10
CA THR A 229 -29.00 -6.08 -19.72
C THR A 229 -27.63 -5.41 -19.54
N ILE A 230 -27.51 -4.12 -19.85
CA ILE A 230 -26.29 -3.34 -19.65
C ILE A 230 -26.61 -2.04 -18.92
N LEU A 231 -26.07 -1.91 -17.71
CA LEU A 231 -26.15 -0.70 -16.90
C LEU A 231 -24.83 0.06 -16.99
N ARG A 232 -24.88 1.39 -17.05
CA ARG A 232 -23.68 2.25 -17.17
C ARG A 232 -23.78 3.49 -16.31
N LYS A 233 -22.67 3.84 -15.65
CA LYS A 233 -22.49 5.10 -14.93
C LYS A 233 -21.10 5.66 -15.19
N SER A 234 -21.01 6.98 -15.34
CA SER A 234 -19.73 7.68 -15.47
C SER A 234 -19.49 8.62 -14.30
N CYS A 235 -18.23 8.87 -13.98
CA CYS A 235 -17.83 9.93 -13.08
C CYS A 235 -16.64 10.68 -13.67
N SER A 236 -16.67 12.00 -13.63
CA SER A 236 -15.60 12.89 -14.07
C SER A 236 -15.24 13.80 -12.91
N LEU A 237 -13.97 13.75 -12.51
CA LEU A 237 -13.39 14.60 -11.49
C LEU A 237 -12.49 15.63 -12.18
N ALA A 238 -12.62 16.90 -11.81
CA ALA A 238 -11.69 17.95 -12.15
C ALA A 238 -11.07 18.49 -10.86
N ILE A 239 -9.78 18.21 -10.68
CA ILE A 239 -9.00 18.52 -9.49
C ILE A 239 -8.07 19.68 -9.85
N PRO A 240 -8.32 20.90 -9.35
CA PRO A 240 -7.41 22.02 -9.52
C PRO A 240 -6.08 21.74 -8.79
N ILE A 241 -4.97 22.03 -9.46
CA ILE A 241 -3.62 21.84 -8.93
C ILE A 241 -2.88 23.18 -8.98
N LYS A 242 -2.33 23.61 -7.85
CA LYS A 242 -1.51 24.82 -7.69
C LYS A 242 -0.13 24.46 -7.16
N VAL A 243 0.82 24.18 -8.03
CA VAL A 243 2.15 23.75 -7.61
C VAL A 243 3.03 24.94 -7.24
N PRO A 244 3.74 24.92 -6.09
CA PRO A 244 4.69 25.95 -5.71
C PRO A 244 5.87 26.12 -6.70
N ALA A 245 6.52 27.28 -6.65
CA ALA A 245 7.71 27.54 -7.45
C ALA A 245 8.83 26.54 -7.11
N ASN A 246 9.60 26.13 -8.14
CA ASN A 246 10.71 25.17 -8.03
C ASN A 246 10.33 23.76 -7.55
N THR A 247 9.04 23.41 -7.46
CA THR A 247 8.57 22.04 -7.26
C THR A 247 7.67 21.58 -8.40
N ARG A 248 7.51 20.26 -8.53
CA ARG A 248 6.55 19.59 -9.42
C ARG A 248 5.73 18.58 -8.62
N LEU A 249 4.44 18.47 -8.94
CA LEU A 249 3.57 17.41 -8.43
C LEU A 249 3.79 16.15 -9.26
N VAL A 250 3.98 15.04 -8.58
CA VAL A 250 4.02 13.70 -9.15
C VAL A 250 2.85 12.92 -8.57
N ILE A 251 2.05 12.32 -9.45
CA ILE A 251 1.04 11.33 -9.09
C ILE A 251 1.62 9.99 -9.48
N SER A 252 2.20 9.29 -8.51
CA SER A 252 2.90 8.02 -8.72
C SER A 252 1.92 6.92 -9.10
N GLN A 253 0.72 6.97 -8.54
CA GLN A 253 -0.28 5.93 -8.68
C GLN A 253 -1.70 6.49 -8.54
N ILE A 254 -2.63 5.88 -9.29
CA ILE A 254 -4.07 5.98 -9.05
C ILE A 254 -4.63 4.57 -8.90
N ASP A 255 -5.35 4.35 -7.81
CA ASP A 255 -6.08 3.13 -7.54
C ASP A 255 -7.58 3.39 -7.54
N ILE A 256 -8.34 2.49 -8.15
CA ILE A 256 -9.80 2.45 -8.01
C ILE A 256 -10.22 1.10 -7.48
N GLY A 257 -10.77 1.11 -6.28
CA GLY A 257 -11.41 -0.04 -5.65
C GLY A 257 -12.80 -0.25 -6.22
N GLN A 258 -13.12 -1.51 -6.53
CA GLN A 258 -14.49 -1.92 -6.83
C GLN A 258 -14.89 -3.15 -6.01
N LYS A 259 -16.17 -3.20 -5.64
CA LYS A 259 -16.84 -4.37 -5.06
C LYS A 259 -17.91 -4.82 -6.04
N PHE A 260 -18.13 -6.13 -6.12
CA PHE A 260 -19.14 -6.68 -7.01
C PHE A 260 -19.71 -7.98 -6.47
N ASP A 261 -20.91 -8.27 -6.93
CA ASP A 261 -21.63 -9.52 -6.78
C ASP A 261 -22.31 -9.78 -8.12
N LEU A 262 -21.82 -10.80 -8.84
CA LEU A 262 -22.29 -11.19 -10.16
C LEU A 262 -22.96 -12.55 -10.02
N ALA A 263 -24.29 -12.59 -10.10
CA ALA A 263 -25.11 -13.74 -9.76
C ALA A 263 -24.98 -14.92 -10.73
N THR A 264 -24.73 -14.64 -12.02
CA THR A 264 -24.81 -15.67 -13.07
C THR A 264 -23.55 -15.69 -13.93
N GLU A 265 -23.15 -16.88 -14.39
CA GLU A 265 -22.07 -17.06 -15.36
C GLU A 265 -22.22 -16.12 -16.56
N GLY A 266 -21.13 -15.45 -16.96
CA GLY A 266 -21.12 -14.54 -18.13
C GLY A 266 -21.54 -13.10 -17.82
N GLU A 267 -22.13 -12.84 -16.66
CA GLU A 267 -22.29 -11.48 -16.15
C GLU A 267 -20.93 -10.83 -15.86
N PHE A 268 -20.85 -9.51 -15.98
CA PHE A 268 -19.56 -8.84 -15.86
C PHE A 268 -19.65 -7.44 -15.29
N SER A 269 -18.58 -7.05 -14.60
CA SER A 269 -18.27 -5.67 -14.26
C SER A 269 -17.10 -5.19 -15.12
N ASN A 270 -17.19 -3.99 -15.68
CA ASN A 270 -16.09 -3.37 -16.40
C ASN A 270 -15.91 -1.93 -15.95
N LEU A 271 -14.76 -1.65 -15.35
CA LEU A 271 -14.36 -0.32 -14.91
C LEU A 271 -13.24 0.20 -15.80
N LYS A 272 -13.40 1.42 -16.31
CA LYS A 272 -12.39 2.13 -17.09
C LYS A 272 -11.96 3.41 -16.38
N LEU A 273 -10.68 3.75 -16.52
CA LEU A 273 -10.05 4.95 -15.99
C LEU A 273 -9.23 5.63 -17.10
N GLU A 274 -9.41 6.94 -17.22
CA GLU A 274 -8.53 7.83 -17.96
C GLU A 274 -8.15 9.00 -17.03
N ALA A 275 -6.87 9.35 -16.94
CA ALA A 275 -6.41 10.46 -16.11
C ALA A 275 -5.34 11.30 -16.81
N PHE A 276 -5.53 12.61 -16.90
CA PHE A 276 -4.70 13.53 -17.68
C PHE A 276 -4.83 14.97 -17.17
N THR A 277 -3.81 15.79 -17.40
CA THR A 277 -3.93 17.25 -17.25
C THR A 277 -4.53 17.91 -18.48
N ALA A 278 -5.04 19.13 -18.34
CA ALA A 278 -5.68 19.83 -19.45
C ALA A 278 -4.73 19.98 -20.66
N GLY A 279 -5.16 19.47 -21.82
CA GLY A 279 -4.38 19.50 -23.07
C GLY A 279 -3.43 18.31 -23.27
N ALA A 280 -3.41 17.34 -22.35
CA ALA A 280 -2.72 16.06 -22.53
C ALA A 280 -3.70 14.94 -22.92
N HIS A 281 -3.19 13.94 -23.63
CA HIS A 281 -3.88 12.65 -23.85
C HIS A 281 -3.29 11.59 -22.94
N ALA A 282 -4.13 10.70 -22.41
CA ALA A 282 -3.67 9.59 -21.59
C ALA A 282 -4.26 8.26 -22.07
N PRO A 283 -3.54 7.14 -21.91
CA PRO A 283 -4.10 5.82 -22.19
C PRO A 283 -5.25 5.53 -21.23
N THR A 284 -6.29 4.89 -21.76
CA THR A 284 -7.39 4.36 -20.94
C THR A 284 -6.98 3.00 -20.38
N MET A 285 -7.07 2.87 -19.06
CA MET A 285 -6.93 1.60 -18.36
C MET A 285 -8.29 0.98 -18.12
N SER A 286 -8.38 -0.36 -18.13
CA SER A 286 -9.63 -1.06 -17.85
C SER A 286 -9.43 -2.31 -17.02
N LYS A 287 -10.34 -2.55 -16.08
CA LYS A 287 -10.43 -3.78 -15.32
C LYS A 287 -11.81 -4.38 -15.55
N ARG A 288 -11.83 -5.51 -16.26
CA ARG A 288 -13.01 -6.33 -16.46
C ARG A 288 -12.95 -7.54 -15.55
N VAL A 289 -14.05 -7.80 -14.87
CA VAL A 289 -14.31 -9.00 -14.08
C VAL A 289 -15.53 -9.68 -14.67
N VAL A 290 -15.46 -10.99 -14.87
CA VAL A 290 -16.55 -11.78 -15.46
C VAL A 290 -16.83 -12.94 -14.51
N ALA A 291 -18.10 -13.21 -14.24
CA ALA A 291 -18.51 -14.36 -13.46
C ALA A 291 -18.24 -15.65 -14.24
N THR A 292 -17.65 -16.62 -13.55
CA THR A 292 -17.39 -17.97 -14.04
C THR A 292 -18.13 -18.95 -13.14
N ASN A 293 -18.80 -19.97 -13.69
CA ASN A 293 -19.68 -20.89 -12.95
C ASN A 293 -20.80 -20.14 -12.18
N ASP A 294 -21.30 -20.68 -11.06
CA ASP A 294 -22.48 -20.26 -10.25
C ASP A 294 -22.47 -18.82 -9.65
N GLY A 295 -21.80 -17.88 -10.31
CA GLY A 295 -21.65 -16.48 -9.90
C GLY A 295 -20.24 -16.15 -9.38
N LEU A 296 -20.01 -14.87 -9.09
CA LEU A 296 -18.74 -14.35 -8.60
C LEU A 296 -18.96 -13.11 -7.73
N GLN A 297 -18.60 -13.23 -6.46
CA GLN A 297 -18.57 -12.12 -5.51
C GLN A 297 -17.13 -11.78 -5.14
N GLY A 298 -16.82 -10.48 -5.01
CA GLY A 298 -15.50 -10.11 -4.55
C GLY A 298 -15.17 -8.63 -4.65
N ARG A 299 -13.88 -8.37 -4.66
CA ARG A 299 -13.29 -7.05 -4.82
C ARG A 299 -12.24 -7.10 -5.91
N SER A 300 -12.07 -5.99 -6.61
CA SER A 300 -10.99 -5.85 -7.58
C SER A 300 -10.40 -4.44 -7.49
N LEU A 301 -9.13 -4.33 -7.86
CA LEU A 301 -8.40 -3.08 -7.94
C LEU A 301 -8.06 -2.79 -9.41
N LEU A 302 -8.34 -1.57 -9.86
CA LEU A 302 -7.79 -1.01 -11.10
C LEU A 302 -6.68 -0.04 -10.71
N ARG A 303 -5.42 -0.40 -11.00
CA ARG A 303 -4.24 0.42 -10.70
C ARG A 303 -3.65 1.00 -11.98
N ARG A 304 -3.24 2.27 -11.93
CA ARG A 304 -2.42 2.92 -12.95
C ARG A 304 -1.21 3.55 -12.26
N ASN A 305 -0.02 3.22 -12.74
CA ASN A 305 1.24 3.79 -12.27
C ASN A 305 1.70 4.92 -13.20
N GLU A 306 2.63 5.75 -12.72
CA GLU A 306 3.27 6.85 -13.47
C GLU A 306 2.24 7.77 -14.16
N VAL A 307 1.24 8.19 -13.37
CA VAL A 307 0.04 8.79 -13.93
C VAL A 307 0.31 10.19 -14.45
N LEU A 308 1.03 11.00 -13.67
CA LEU A 308 1.22 12.40 -13.97
C LEU A 308 2.50 12.95 -13.33
N VAL A 309 3.25 13.72 -14.11
CA VAL A 309 4.27 14.64 -13.58
C VAL A 309 3.93 16.03 -14.09
N SER A 310 3.64 16.95 -13.18
CA SER A 310 3.34 18.33 -13.55
C SER A 310 4.59 19.05 -14.05
N LYS A 311 4.37 20.18 -14.74
CA LYS A 311 5.46 21.16 -14.92
C LYS A 311 5.82 21.76 -13.56
N CYS A 312 7.02 22.32 -13.49
CA CYS A 312 7.49 23.10 -12.37
C CYS A 312 6.62 24.32 -12.13
N GLY A 313 6.13 24.53 -10.90
CA GLY A 313 5.26 25.67 -10.55
C GLY A 313 3.97 25.75 -11.36
N ALA A 314 3.47 24.60 -11.84
CA ALA A 314 2.28 24.55 -12.69
C ALA A 314 1.01 24.97 -11.96
N GLN A 315 0.12 25.64 -12.71
CA GLN A 315 -1.30 25.73 -12.38
C GLN A 315 -2.07 24.98 -13.45
N ASP A 316 -2.74 23.89 -13.09
CA ASP A 316 -3.38 22.98 -14.03
C ASP A 316 -4.65 22.36 -13.43
N ILE A 317 -5.40 21.63 -14.24
CA ILE A 317 -6.55 20.83 -13.81
C ILE A 317 -6.28 19.38 -14.18
N LEU A 318 -6.11 18.53 -13.18
CA LEU A 318 -6.12 17.09 -13.37
C LEU A 318 -7.56 16.63 -13.60
N ARG A 319 -7.77 15.94 -14.70
CA ARG A 319 -9.03 15.27 -15.01
C ARG A 319 -8.89 13.78 -14.78
N ILE A 320 -9.83 13.21 -14.02
CA ILE A 320 -9.98 11.77 -13.82
C ILE A 320 -11.37 11.39 -14.32
N ASN A 321 -11.42 10.63 -15.40
CA ASN A 321 -12.65 10.15 -15.99
C ASN A 321 -12.78 8.64 -15.78
N THR A 322 -13.94 8.22 -15.30
CA THR A 322 -14.27 6.81 -15.13
C THR A 322 -15.54 6.46 -15.89
N SER A 323 -15.54 5.26 -16.45
CA SER A 323 -16.73 4.63 -17.04
C SER A 323 -16.91 3.26 -16.39
N PHE A 324 -18.08 3.05 -15.81
CA PHE A 324 -18.41 1.82 -15.10
C PHE A 324 -19.60 1.16 -15.77
N MET A 325 -19.51 -0.14 -15.99
CA MET A 325 -20.51 -0.92 -16.69
C MET A 325 -20.73 -2.24 -15.99
N LEU A 326 -22.00 -2.62 -15.86
CA LEU A 326 -22.46 -3.90 -15.37
C LEU A 326 -23.28 -4.55 -16.48
N GLY A 327 -22.85 -5.71 -16.95
CA GLY A 327 -23.61 -6.54 -17.87
C GLY A 327 -24.27 -7.67 -17.09
N VAL A 328 -25.59 -7.77 -17.17
CA VAL A 328 -26.41 -8.82 -16.57
C VAL A 328 -27.07 -9.65 -17.67
N LEU A 329 -27.36 -10.91 -17.38
CA LEU A 329 -27.99 -11.81 -18.36
C LEU A 329 -29.50 -11.96 -18.14
N ASP A 330 -29.95 -11.75 -16.91
CA ASP A 330 -31.35 -11.82 -16.51
C ASP A 330 -31.79 -10.47 -15.91
N GLU A 331 -32.99 -10.02 -16.27
CA GLU A 331 -33.60 -8.81 -15.71
C GLU A 331 -33.94 -8.99 -14.22
N GLU A 332 -34.08 -10.23 -13.74
CA GLU A 332 -34.28 -10.54 -12.32
C GLU A 332 -32.98 -10.77 -11.55
N SER A 333 -31.82 -10.71 -12.22
CA SER A 333 -30.51 -10.89 -11.59
C SER A 333 -30.31 -9.92 -10.43
N SER A 334 -29.85 -10.41 -9.27
CA SER A 334 -29.54 -9.59 -8.10
C SER A 334 -28.20 -8.87 -8.19
N SER A 335 -27.53 -8.96 -9.35
CA SER A 335 -26.18 -8.47 -9.58
C SER A 335 -26.01 -6.97 -9.35
N TRP A 336 -24.88 -6.65 -8.74
CA TRP A 336 -24.47 -5.29 -8.49
C TRP A 336 -22.95 -5.14 -8.52
N ALA A 337 -22.52 -3.92 -8.81
CA ALA A 337 -21.12 -3.53 -8.71
C ALA A 337 -21.04 -2.07 -8.24
N SER A 338 -20.07 -1.75 -7.39
CA SER A 338 -19.85 -0.41 -6.86
C SER A 338 -18.37 -0.03 -6.89
N VAL A 339 -18.12 1.26 -7.09
CA VAL A 339 -16.81 1.88 -6.85
C VAL A 339 -16.84 2.43 -5.43
N ASP A 340 -15.95 1.97 -4.57
CA ASP A 340 -15.90 2.38 -3.17
C ASP A 340 -14.86 3.47 -2.89
N ARG A 341 -13.74 3.47 -3.62
CA ARG A 341 -12.67 4.45 -3.43
C ARG A 341 -11.86 4.71 -4.70
N ILE A 342 -11.47 5.96 -4.88
CA ILE A 342 -10.45 6.41 -5.83
C ILE A 342 -9.32 7.02 -4.99
N THR A 343 -8.11 6.46 -5.09
CA THR A 343 -6.96 6.83 -4.28
C THR A 343 -5.86 7.37 -5.18
N LEU A 344 -5.39 8.59 -4.92
CA LEU A 344 -4.26 9.20 -5.62
C LEU A 344 -3.06 9.23 -4.66
N TYR A 345 -1.91 8.80 -5.13
CA TYR A 345 -0.65 8.82 -4.38
C TYR A 345 0.18 10.01 -4.87
N LEU A 346 0.43 10.96 -3.98
CA LEU A 346 0.93 12.27 -4.33
C LEU A 346 2.34 12.49 -3.80
N LYS A 347 3.17 13.16 -4.60
CA LYS A 347 4.52 13.57 -4.19
C LYS A 347 4.84 14.94 -4.75
N LEU A 348 5.52 15.76 -3.96
CA LEU A 348 6.20 16.96 -4.46
C LEU A 348 7.67 16.64 -4.62
N GLU A 349 8.21 16.98 -5.79
CA GLU A 349 9.62 16.84 -6.08
C GLU A 349 10.23 18.20 -6.42
N SER A 350 11.49 18.41 -6.06
CA SER A 350 12.24 19.55 -6.57
C SER A 350 12.37 19.47 -8.08
N CYS A 351 12.29 20.62 -8.73
CA CYS A 351 12.50 20.72 -10.15
C CYS A 351 13.93 20.33 -10.55
N PRO A 352 14.10 19.60 -11.67
CA PRO A 352 15.43 19.31 -12.18
C PRO A 352 16.13 20.63 -12.52
N ILE A 353 17.36 20.78 -12.05
CA ILE A 353 18.23 21.90 -12.39
C ILE A 353 18.56 21.75 -13.88
N LYS A 354 18.08 22.68 -14.72
CA LYS A 354 18.52 22.76 -16.11
C LYS A 354 20.03 23.02 -16.09
N ARG A 355 20.82 22.03 -16.50
CA ARG A 355 22.25 22.18 -16.75
C ARG A 355 22.49 22.84 -18.10
#